data_AF-A0A4R2HIM8-F1
#
_entry.id   AF-A0A4R2HIM8-F1
#
_cell.length_a   1.000
_cell.length_b   1.000
_cell.length_c   1.000
_cell.angle_alpha   90.00
_cell.angle_beta   90.00
_cell.angle_gamma   90.00
#
_symmetry.space_group_name_H-M   'P 1'
#
loop_
_entity.id
_entity.type
_entity.pdbx_description
1 polymer ?
#
loop_
_entity_poly.entity_id
_entity_poly.type
_entity_poly.pdbx_seq_one_letter_code
_entity_poly.pdbx_strand_id
1 'polypeptide(L)'
;MKKHLLYILLLLATSPFCFAQTKSVKDLYWDYSQIRMEDTQKSQAISLAEELIKKAPELSKTQLGNVTYHLGRLYEETGNTEKAIPYYEQAIKITPAYFVPYRALGFILLSKCNAIGAKMNEAGKAKDLKLHKELYAKYRETALQALPYLEKSQACDPDEETKTIINNLYQSLKDTASIASLDERLKKMATNCISLLEDEY
;
A
#
# COMPACT_ATOMS: atom_id res chain seq x y z
N MET A 1 -30.92 8.88 -78.69
CA MET A 1 -30.30 10.02 -77.97
C MET A 1 -30.68 9.94 -76.51
N LYS A 2 -29.68 9.95 -75.60
CA LYS A 2 -29.70 10.46 -74.21
C LYS A 2 -30.85 10.02 -73.27
N LYS A 3 -30.69 9.62 -72.01
CA LYS A 3 -29.58 9.37 -71.07
C LYS A 3 -30.27 9.42 -69.67
N HIS A 4 -29.79 8.64 -68.69
CA HIS A 4 -29.79 9.00 -67.24
C HIS A 4 -31.15 8.89 -66.49
N LEU A 5 -31.27 8.40 -65.25
CA LEU A 5 -30.35 7.81 -64.28
C LEU A 5 -31.22 7.32 -63.10
N LEU A 6 -30.98 6.10 -62.62
CA LEU A 6 -31.36 5.65 -61.28
C LEU A 6 -30.84 6.65 -60.24
N TYR A 7 -31.63 7.02 -59.22
CA TYR A 7 -31.07 7.25 -57.88
C TYR A 7 -32.10 6.89 -56.79
N ILE A 8 -31.93 5.67 -56.29
CA ILE A 8 -32.49 5.18 -55.03
C ILE A 8 -31.78 5.93 -53.91
N LEU A 9 -32.51 6.74 -53.16
CA LEU A 9 -32.00 7.45 -51.99
C LEU A 9 -31.99 6.50 -50.78
N LEU A 10 -30.99 5.61 -50.71
CA LEU A 10 -30.73 4.80 -49.52
C LEU A 10 -29.72 5.55 -48.64
N LEU A 11 -30.22 6.36 -47.72
CA LEU A 11 -29.44 6.92 -46.61
C LEU A 11 -29.09 5.79 -45.64
N LEU A 12 -28.00 5.08 -45.94
CA LEU A 12 -27.31 4.23 -44.97
C LEU A 12 -26.71 5.15 -43.91
N ALA A 13 -27.43 5.30 -42.79
CA ALA A 13 -26.88 5.83 -41.56
C ALA A 13 -25.80 4.86 -41.04
N THR A 14 -24.56 5.02 -41.51
CA THR A 14 -23.40 4.39 -40.89
C THR A 14 -23.06 5.18 -39.64
N SER A 15 -23.69 4.85 -38.52
CA SER A 15 -23.15 5.22 -37.22
C SER A 15 -21.77 4.57 -37.09
N PRO A 16 -20.71 5.33 -36.78
CA PRO A 16 -19.44 4.71 -36.43
C PRO A 16 -19.66 4.02 -35.08
N PHE A 17 -19.87 2.71 -35.10
CA PHE A 17 -19.66 1.88 -33.93
C PHE A 17 -18.16 1.98 -33.61
N CYS A 18 -17.79 2.97 -32.80
CA CYS A 18 -16.50 3.00 -32.15
C CYS A 18 -16.54 1.88 -31.12
N PHE A 19 -16.09 0.69 -31.52
CA PHE A 19 -15.72 -0.34 -30.54
C PHE A 19 -14.57 0.26 -29.73
N ALA A 20 -14.88 0.81 -28.57
CA ALA A 20 -13.89 0.99 -27.52
C ALA A 20 -13.41 -0.43 -27.18
N GLN A 21 -12.33 -0.85 -27.83
CA GLN A 21 -11.75 -2.17 -27.61
C GLN A 21 -11.26 -2.19 -26.16
N THR A 22 -11.97 -2.91 -25.30
CA THR A 22 -11.56 -3.07 -23.90
C THR A 22 -10.20 -3.76 -23.91
N LYS A 23 -9.17 -3.09 -23.40
CA LYS A 23 -7.82 -3.66 -23.32
C LYS A 23 -7.86 -5.00 -22.59
N SER A 24 -7.06 -5.96 -23.05
CA SER A 24 -6.89 -7.21 -22.31
C SER A 24 -6.21 -6.93 -20.97
N VAL A 25 -6.38 -7.80 -19.98
CA VAL A 25 -5.67 -7.68 -18.69
C VAL A 25 -4.15 -7.68 -18.89
N LYS A 26 -3.65 -8.44 -19.87
CA LYS A 26 -2.24 -8.46 -20.22
C LYS A 26 -1.74 -7.10 -20.71
N ASP A 27 -2.46 -6.48 -21.65
CA ASP A 27 -2.09 -5.15 -22.16
C ASP A 27 -2.18 -4.09 -21.06
N LEU A 28 -3.22 -4.18 -20.22
CA LEU A 28 -3.42 -3.27 -19.10
C LEU A 28 -2.29 -3.40 -18.05
N TYR A 29 -1.88 -4.63 -17.73
CA TYR A 29 -0.79 -4.90 -16.80
C TYR A 29 0.54 -4.42 -17.36
N TRP A 30 0.79 -4.64 -18.67
CA TRP A 30 1.96 -4.11 -19.36
C TRP A 30 2.03 -2.58 -19.29
N ASP A 31 0.96 -1.88 -19.67
CA ASP A 31 0.91 -0.42 -19.63
C ASP A 31 1.14 0.13 -18.21
N TYR A 32 0.53 -0.52 -17.22
CA TYR A 32 0.73 -0.21 -15.82
C TYR A 32 2.19 -0.41 -15.39
N SER A 33 2.81 -1.54 -15.75
CA SER A 33 4.19 -1.85 -15.33
C SER A 33 5.19 -0.85 -15.88
N GLN A 34 4.96 -0.30 -17.09
CA GLN A 34 5.82 0.72 -17.69
C GLN A 34 5.82 2.05 -16.91
N ILE A 35 4.71 2.42 -16.27
CA ILE A 35 4.54 3.77 -15.72
C ILE A 35 4.43 3.82 -14.19
N ARG A 36 4.27 2.69 -13.51
CA ARG A 36 3.96 2.67 -12.06
C ARG A 36 5.01 3.30 -11.16
N MET A 37 6.25 3.43 -11.62
CA MET A 37 7.36 4.07 -10.90
C MET A 37 7.69 5.47 -11.45
N GLU A 38 6.97 5.94 -12.47
CA GLU A 38 7.23 7.23 -13.10
C GLU A 38 6.57 8.38 -12.33
N ASP A 39 7.39 9.29 -11.79
CA ASP A 39 6.92 10.40 -10.95
C ASP A 39 5.90 11.30 -11.66
N THR A 40 6.07 11.50 -12.96
CA THR A 40 5.19 12.35 -13.78
C THR A 40 3.86 11.68 -14.13
N GLN A 41 3.73 10.37 -13.93
CA GLN A 41 2.58 9.58 -14.38
C GLN A 41 1.81 8.91 -13.23
N LYS A 42 2.06 9.30 -11.97
CA LYS A 42 1.43 8.70 -10.78
C LYS A 42 -0.10 8.62 -10.86
N SER A 43 -0.77 9.67 -11.33
CA SER A 43 -2.24 9.68 -11.46
C SER A 43 -2.76 8.67 -12.50
N GLN A 44 -2.03 8.51 -13.61
CA GLN A 44 -2.37 7.51 -14.63
C GLN A 44 -2.07 6.10 -14.12
N ALA A 45 -0.95 5.90 -13.43
CA ALA A 45 -0.59 4.63 -12.80
C ALA A 45 -1.66 4.18 -11.77
N ILE A 46 -2.15 5.10 -10.94
CA ILE A 46 -3.26 4.83 -9.99
C ILE A 46 -4.50 4.37 -10.76
N SER A 47 -4.87 5.07 -11.83
CA SER A 47 -6.06 4.73 -12.63
C SER A 47 -5.97 3.33 -13.23
N LEU A 48 -4.80 2.97 -13.80
CA LEU A 48 -4.55 1.63 -14.35
C LEU A 48 -4.56 0.55 -13.26
N ALA A 49 -3.93 0.82 -12.11
CA ALA A 49 -3.91 -0.11 -10.98
C ALA A 49 -5.32 -0.38 -10.44
N GLU A 50 -6.17 0.64 -10.32
CA GLU A 50 -7.56 0.47 -9.90
C GLU A 50 -8.39 -0.33 -10.91
N GLU A 51 -8.13 -0.13 -12.21
CA GLU A 51 -8.75 -0.94 -13.26
C GLU A 51 -8.30 -2.41 -13.19
N LEU A 52 -7.00 -2.65 -12.97
CA LEU A 52 -6.45 -4.00 -12.77
C LEU A 52 -7.06 -4.69 -11.54
N ILE A 53 -7.23 -3.98 -10.41
CA ILE A 53 -7.86 -4.55 -9.21
C ILE A 53 -9.32 -4.93 -9.46
N LYS A 54 -10.07 -4.19 -10.28
CA LYS A 54 -11.44 -4.60 -10.69
C LYS A 54 -11.45 -5.90 -11.49
N LYS A 55 -10.33 -6.22 -12.13
CA LYS A 55 -10.08 -7.45 -12.91
C LYS A 55 -9.28 -8.48 -12.11
N ALA A 56 -9.27 -8.39 -10.77
CA ALA A 56 -8.50 -9.29 -9.90
C ALA A 56 -8.65 -10.80 -10.20
N PRO A 57 -9.83 -11.34 -10.57
CA PRO A 57 -9.96 -12.78 -10.92
C PRO A 57 -9.15 -13.21 -12.16
N GLU A 58 -8.74 -12.27 -13.00
CA GLU A 58 -7.94 -12.50 -14.21
C GLU A 58 -6.42 -12.35 -13.97
N LEU A 59 -6.01 -11.88 -12.77
CA LEU A 59 -4.61 -11.69 -12.40
C LEU A 59 -4.05 -12.93 -11.70
N SER A 60 -2.76 -13.20 -11.93
CA SER A 60 -2.02 -14.13 -11.09
C SER A 60 -1.93 -13.58 -9.65
N LYS A 61 -1.66 -14.47 -8.70
CA LYS A 61 -1.44 -14.06 -7.30
C LYS A 61 -0.28 -13.07 -7.17
N THR A 62 0.80 -13.26 -7.94
CA THR A 62 1.96 -12.38 -7.97
C THR A 62 1.60 -11.02 -8.53
N GLN A 63 0.91 -10.98 -9.69
CA GLN A 63 0.45 -9.74 -10.33
C GLN A 63 -0.49 -8.95 -9.41
N LEU A 64 -1.48 -9.62 -8.82
CA LEU A 64 -2.41 -8.97 -7.89
C LEU A 64 -1.67 -8.44 -6.67
N GLY A 65 -0.71 -9.18 -6.10
CA GLY A 65 0.13 -8.72 -5.00
C GLY A 65 0.95 -7.48 -5.36
N ASN A 66 1.58 -7.48 -6.54
CA ASN A 66 2.38 -6.37 -7.07
C ASN A 66 1.53 -5.11 -7.27
N VAL A 67 0.42 -5.21 -8.00
CA VAL A 67 -0.51 -4.10 -8.27
C VAL A 67 -1.05 -3.54 -6.95
N THR A 68 -1.48 -4.41 -6.04
CA THR A 68 -2.08 -4.00 -4.76
C THR A 68 -1.07 -3.24 -3.89
N TYR A 69 0.16 -3.76 -3.75
CA TYR A 69 1.20 -3.06 -2.99
C TYR A 69 1.53 -1.69 -3.60
N HIS A 70 1.79 -1.65 -4.90
CA HIS A 70 2.19 -0.43 -5.58
C HIS A 70 1.08 0.62 -5.64
N LEU A 71 -0.21 0.21 -5.68
CA LEU A 71 -1.31 1.16 -5.50
C LEU A 71 -1.29 1.79 -4.11
N GLY A 72 -1.02 1.01 -3.06
CA GLY A 72 -0.77 1.55 -1.72
C GLY A 72 0.37 2.58 -1.73
N ARG A 73 1.49 2.25 -2.36
CA ARG A 73 2.64 3.15 -2.50
C ARG A 73 2.32 4.43 -3.26
N LEU A 74 1.62 4.34 -4.38
CA LEU A 74 1.21 5.51 -5.16
C LEU A 74 0.27 6.41 -4.35
N TYR A 75 -0.64 5.83 -3.56
CA TYR A 75 -1.48 6.61 -2.65
C TYR A 75 -0.66 7.30 -1.55
N GLU A 76 0.32 6.62 -0.97
CA GLU A 76 1.21 7.21 0.02
C GLU A 76 2.04 8.36 -0.56
N GLU A 77 2.70 8.15 -1.70
CA GLU A 77 3.54 9.15 -2.35
C GLU A 77 2.77 10.38 -2.88
N THR A 78 1.47 10.23 -3.11
CA THR A 78 0.58 11.35 -3.50
C THR A 78 -0.10 12.03 -2.31
N GLY A 79 0.34 11.74 -1.08
CA GLY A 79 -0.17 12.35 0.16
C GLY A 79 -1.48 11.77 0.66
N ASN A 80 -1.99 10.71 0.04
CA ASN A 80 -3.21 10.01 0.43
C ASN A 80 -2.91 8.81 1.33
N THR A 81 -2.06 8.99 2.36
CA THR A 81 -1.56 7.90 3.21
C THR A 81 -2.67 7.05 3.85
N GLU A 82 -3.80 7.64 4.25
CA GLU A 82 -4.92 6.87 4.80
C GLU A 82 -5.55 5.91 3.78
N LYS A 83 -5.53 6.28 2.49
CA LYS A 83 -5.98 5.37 1.41
C LYS A 83 -4.98 4.25 1.16
N ALA A 84 -3.69 4.44 1.45
CA ALA A 84 -2.65 3.45 1.23
C ALA A 84 -2.77 2.23 2.16
N ILE A 85 -3.15 2.45 3.42
CA ILE A 85 -3.24 1.44 4.48
C ILE A 85 -4.00 0.18 4.04
N PRO A 86 -5.27 0.26 3.59
CA PRO A 86 -6.02 -0.94 3.21
C PRO A 86 -5.38 -1.72 2.06
N TYR A 87 -4.69 -1.05 1.12
CA TYR A 87 -3.98 -1.73 0.04
C TYR A 87 -2.73 -2.44 0.55
N TYR A 88 -1.97 -1.84 1.47
CA TYR A 88 -0.86 -2.55 2.11
C TYR A 88 -1.33 -3.76 2.92
N GLU A 89 -2.40 -3.63 3.69
CA GLU A 89 -3.01 -4.76 4.41
C GLU A 89 -3.48 -5.86 3.45
N GLN A 90 -4.06 -5.50 2.31
CA GLN A 90 -4.47 -6.45 1.29
C GLN A 90 -3.26 -7.13 0.63
N ALA A 91 -2.19 -6.40 0.32
CA ALA A 91 -0.96 -6.96 -0.22
C ALA A 91 -0.34 -8.01 0.73
N ILE A 92 -0.38 -7.75 2.04
CA ILE A 92 0.01 -8.72 3.08
C ILE A 92 -0.86 -9.98 3.03
N LYS A 93 -2.18 -9.84 2.89
CA LYS A 93 -3.09 -10.99 2.79
C LYS A 93 -2.84 -11.81 1.54
N ILE A 94 -2.53 -11.17 0.41
CA ILE A 94 -2.23 -11.85 -0.86
C ILE A 94 -0.90 -12.59 -0.72
N THR A 95 0.17 -11.88 -0.33
CA THR A 95 1.51 -12.45 -0.24
C THR A 95 2.13 -12.18 1.14
N PRO A 96 1.83 -13.00 2.18
CA PRO A 96 2.33 -12.79 3.53
C PRO A 96 3.86 -12.82 3.68
N ALA A 97 4.54 -13.47 2.72
CA ALA A 97 6.00 -13.53 2.64
C ALA A 97 6.63 -12.20 2.17
N TYR A 98 5.87 -11.36 1.46
CA TYR A 98 6.36 -10.08 0.94
C TYR A 98 6.39 -9.05 2.07
N PHE A 99 7.58 -8.70 2.55
CA PHE A 99 7.71 -7.92 3.79
C PHE A 99 7.62 -6.40 3.58
N VAL A 100 7.76 -5.93 2.34
CA VAL A 100 7.79 -4.48 2.03
C VAL A 100 6.51 -3.74 2.47
N PRO A 101 5.28 -4.28 2.32
CA PRO A 101 4.08 -3.64 2.85
C PRO A 101 4.04 -3.60 4.39
N TYR A 102 4.67 -4.56 5.07
CA TYR A 102 4.82 -4.51 6.54
C TYR A 102 5.69 -3.32 6.93
N ARG A 103 6.81 -3.11 6.22
CA ARG A 103 7.65 -1.92 6.43
C ARG A 103 6.84 -0.64 6.27
N ALA A 104 6.11 -0.50 5.16
CA ALA A 104 5.28 0.69 4.91
C ALA A 104 4.26 0.94 6.04
N LEU A 105 3.47 -0.08 6.43
CA LEU A 105 2.50 0.04 7.53
C LEU A 105 3.16 0.37 8.87
N GLY A 106 4.30 -0.26 9.18
CA GLY A 106 5.05 -0.01 10.42
C GLY A 106 5.46 1.46 10.53
N PHE A 107 6.01 2.03 9.46
CA PHE A 107 6.45 3.44 9.43
C PHE A 107 5.28 4.43 9.37
N ILE A 108 4.17 4.10 8.68
CA ILE A 108 2.94 4.91 8.71
C ILE A 108 2.39 4.99 10.14
N LEU A 109 2.29 3.85 10.84
CA LEU A 109 1.78 3.81 12.21
C LEU A 109 2.76 4.45 13.21
N LEU A 110 4.07 4.32 12.99
CA LEU A 110 5.08 5.04 13.75
C LEU A 110 4.93 6.56 13.62
N SER A 111 4.70 7.06 12.41
CA SER A 111 4.43 8.49 12.18
C SER A 111 3.19 8.96 12.95
N LYS A 112 2.12 8.15 12.96
CA LYS A 112 0.93 8.41 13.80
C LYS A 112 1.28 8.40 15.29
N CYS A 113 2.08 7.46 15.77
CA CYS A 113 2.55 7.44 17.16
C CYS A 113 3.31 8.72 17.52
N ASN A 114 4.22 9.17 16.66
CA ASN A 114 5.01 10.37 16.88
C ASN A 114 4.12 11.62 16.96
N ALA A 115 3.12 11.73 16.06
CA ALA A 115 2.16 12.82 16.09
C ALA A 115 1.30 12.83 17.37
N ILE A 116 0.90 11.66 17.87
CA ILE A 116 0.19 11.54 19.15
C ILE A 116 1.12 11.89 20.32
N GLY A 117 2.36 11.41 20.29
CA GLY A 117 3.37 11.69 21.31
C GLY A 117 3.67 13.19 21.44
N ALA A 118 3.76 13.91 20.32
CA ALA A 118 3.92 15.37 20.33
C ALA A 118 2.76 16.07 21.07
N LYS A 119 1.51 15.73 20.72
CA LYS A 119 0.31 16.27 21.39
C LYS A 119 0.25 15.88 22.87
N MET A 120 0.68 14.66 23.20
CA MET A 120 0.72 14.17 24.59
C MET A 120 1.71 15.00 25.42
N ASN A 121 2.88 15.32 24.85
CA ASN A 121 3.87 16.17 25.51
C ASN A 121 3.34 17.60 25.74
N GLU A 122 2.61 18.17 24.79
CA GLU A 122 1.95 19.47 24.94
C GLU A 122 0.91 19.46 26.05
N ALA A 123 0.05 18.43 26.10
CA ALA A 123 -0.93 18.25 27.18
C ALA A 123 -0.24 18.13 28.56
N GLY A 124 0.89 17.43 28.63
CA GLY A 124 1.70 17.33 29.84
C GLY A 124 2.26 18.68 30.31
N LYS A 125 2.79 19.50 29.39
CA LYS A 125 3.26 20.86 29.69
C LYS A 125 2.13 21.77 30.17
N ALA A 126 0.95 21.65 29.57
CA ALA A 126 -0.26 22.37 29.98
C ALA A 126 -0.87 21.84 31.30
N LYS A 127 -0.33 20.76 31.86
CA LYS A 127 -0.87 20.05 33.03
C LYS A 127 -2.31 19.54 32.82
N ASP A 128 -2.70 19.32 31.57
CA ASP A 128 -3.98 18.70 31.22
C ASP A 128 -3.87 17.18 31.37
N LEU A 129 -4.08 16.69 32.59
CA LEU A 129 -3.96 15.28 32.93
C LEU A 129 -5.00 14.41 32.21
N LYS A 130 -6.18 14.97 31.89
CA LYS A 130 -7.25 14.23 31.22
C LYS A 130 -6.85 13.98 29.77
N LEU A 131 -6.50 15.04 29.04
CA LEU A 131 -6.07 14.93 27.65
C LEU A 131 -4.79 14.08 27.53
N HIS A 132 -3.83 14.27 28.43
CA HIS A 132 -2.61 13.45 28.46
C HIS A 132 -2.93 11.96 28.59
N LYS A 133 -3.85 11.58 29.49
CA LYS A 133 -4.25 10.18 29.67
C LYS A 133 -4.93 9.61 28.42
N GLU A 134 -5.81 10.39 27.77
CA GLU A 134 -6.49 9.98 26.53
C GLU A 134 -5.51 9.80 25.37
N LEU A 135 -4.54 10.73 25.22
CA LEU A 135 -3.50 10.64 24.20
C LEU A 135 -2.55 9.47 24.45
N TYR A 136 -2.20 9.19 25.70
CA TYR A 136 -1.39 8.01 26.04
C TYR A 136 -2.10 6.70 25.68
N ALA A 137 -3.42 6.61 25.90
CA ALA A 137 -4.20 5.42 25.52
C ALA A 137 -4.17 5.21 23.99
N LYS A 138 -4.36 6.29 23.21
CA LYS A 138 -4.27 6.25 21.74
C LYS A 138 -2.86 5.89 21.26
N TYR A 139 -1.84 6.51 21.86
CA TYR A 139 -0.44 6.20 21.56
C TYR A 139 -0.15 4.72 21.79
N ARG A 140 -0.59 4.17 22.93
CA ARG A 140 -0.42 2.76 23.26
C ARG A 140 -1.09 1.85 22.23
N GLU A 141 -2.32 2.15 21.84
CA GLU A 141 -3.04 1.40 20.82
C GLU A 141 -2.29 1.40 19.47
N THR A 142 -1.91 2.59 18.98
CA THR A 142 -1.20 2.72 17.70
C THR A 142 0.19 2.07 17.74
N ALA A 143 0.91 2.17 18.87
CA ALA A 143 2.22 1.54 19.03
C ALA A 143 2.10 0.01 18.97
N LEU A 144 1.09 -0.58 19.62
CA LEU A 144 0.84 -2.02 19.57
C LEU A 144 0.44 -2.51 18.17
N GLN A 145 -0.18 -1.66 17.36
CA GLN A 145 -0.42 -1.96 15.94
C GLN A 145 0.87 -1.88 15.12
N ALA A 146 1.72 -0.88 15.35
CA ALA A 146 2.96 -0.67 14.59
C ALA A 146 3.99 -1.79 14.81
N LEU A 147 4.14 -2.24 16.06
CA LEU A 147 5.16 -3.20 16.49
C LEU A 147 5.22 -4.49 15.66
N PRO A 148 4.13 -5.26 15.42
CA PRO A 148 4.22 -6.48 14.61
C PRO A 148 4.67 -6.23 13.17
N TYR A 149 4.32 -5.08 12.59
CA TYR A 149 4.76 -4.70 11.24
C TYR A 149 6.25 -4.34 11.21
N LEU A 150 6.70 -3.55 12.18
CA LEU A 150 8.10 -3.18 12.35
C LEU A 150 8.96 -4.42 12.65
N GLU A 151 8.50 -5.33 13.51
CA GLU A 151 9.19 -6.59 13.78
C GLU A 151 9.30 -7.46 12.54
N LYS A 152 8.24 -7.59 11.73
CA LYS A 152 8.32 -8.35 10.48
C LYS A 152 9.29 -7.70 9.50
N SER A 153 9.30 -6.37 9.40
CA SER A 153 10.29 -5.64 8.59
C SER A 153 11.71 -5.91 9.08
N GLN A 154 11.98 -5.70 10.37
CA GLN A 154 13.28 -5.91 11.00
C GLN A 154 13.77 -7.36 10.86
N ALA A 155 12.87 -8.33 10.93
CA ALA A 155 13.21 -9.74 10.79
C ALA A 155 13.64 -10.09 9.36
N CYS A 156 13.04 -9.45 8.35
CA CYS A 156 13.29 -9.72 6.95
C CYS A 156 14.42 -8.87 6.34
N ASP A 157 14.58 -7.65 6.83
CA ASP A 157 15.60 -6.68 6.41
C ASP A 157 16.14 -5.98 7.66
N PRO A 158 17.13 -6.59 8.34
CA PRO A 158 17.63 -6.07 9.61
C PRO A 158 18.34 -4.73 9.45
N ASP A 159 17.87 -3.72 10.16
CA ASP A 159 18.53 -2.42 10.26
C ASP A 159 18.57 -1.91 11.71
N GLU A 160 19.64 -1.21 12.07
CA GLU A 160 19.83 -0.76 13.47
C GLU A 160 18.84 0.33 13.89
N GLU A 161 18.33 1.11 12.93
CA GLU A 161 17.38 2.19 13.18
C GLU A 161 16.01 1.64 13.59
N THR A 162 15.46 0.71 12.80
CA THR A 162 14.20 0.01 13.07
C THR A 162 14.29 -0.81 14.36
N LYS A 163 15.41 -1.51 14.62
CA LYS A 163 15.61 -2.20 15.90
C LYS A 163 15.58 -1.23 17.07
N THR A 164 16.20 -0.05 16.93
CA THR A 164 16.17 1.01 17.95
C THR A 164 14.75 1.54 18.15
N ILE A 165 14.01 1.80 17.08
CA ILE A 165 12.60 2.22 17.11
C ILE A 165 11.75 1.22 17.88
N ILE A 166 11.85 -0.08 17.56
CA ILE A 166 11.09 -1.15 18.22
C ILE A 166 11.38 -1.16 19.73
N ASN A 167 12.66 -1.09 20.12
CA ASN A 167 13.05 -1.05 21.53
C ASN A 167 12.49 0.19 22.24
N ASN A 168 12.57 1.37 21.62
CA ASN A 168 12.04 2.61 22.18
C ASN A 168 10.51 2.55 22.37
N LEU A 169 9.79 1.98 21.41
CA LEU A 169 8.36 1.75 21.52
C LEU A 169 8.05 0.84 22.73
N TYR A 170 8.71 -0.31 22.84
CA TYR A 170 8.49 -1.21 23.99
C TYR A 170 8.85 -0.57 25.34
N GLN A 171 9.93 0.20 25.40
CA GLN A 171 10.31 0.95 26.60
C GLN A 171 9.22 1.97 26.99
N SER A 172 8.68 2.71 26.03
CA SER A 172 7.58 3.66 26.28
C SER A 172 6.29 2.99 26.79
N LEU A 173 6.09 1.73 26.41
CA LEU A 173 4.99 0.87 26.86
C LEU A 173 5.29 0.13 28.16
N LYS A 174 6.53 0.22 28.67
CA LYS A 174 7.06 -0.53 29.84
C LYS A 174 6.96 -2.05 29.65
N ASP A 175 7.07 -2.53 28.41
CA ASP A 175 6.99 -3.95 28.06
C ASP A 175 8.38 -4.56 27.97
N THR A 176 8.97 -4.84 29.14
CA THR A 176 10.32 -5.42 29.24
C THR A 176 10.38 -6.87 28.79
N ALA A 177 9.25 -7.60 28.85
CA ALA A 177 9.15 -8.98 28.41
C ALA A 177 9.30 -9.08 26.88
N SER A 178 8.66 -8.17 26.14
CA SER A 178 8.80 -8.12 24.69
C SER A 178 10.22 -7.72 24.28
N ILE A 179 10.89 -6.83 25.00
CA ILE A 179 12.32 -6.51 24.73
C ILE A 179 13.19 -7.75 24.92
N ALA A 180 13.03 -8.46 26.05
CA ALA A 180 13.85 -9.62 26.39
C ALA A 180 13.72 -10.78 25.38
N SER A 181 12.57 -10.91 24.73
CA SER A 181 12.30 -11.96 23.74
C SER A 181 12.37 -11.48 22.28
N LEU A 182 12.76 -10.22 22.02
CA LEU A 182 12.73 -9.62 20.69
C LEU A 182 13.60 -10.39 19.69
N ASP A 183 14.87 -10.63 20.01
CA ASP A 183 15.79 -11.30 19.08
C ASP A 183 15.32 -12.72 18.72
N GLU A 184 14.68 -13.44 19.66
CA GLU A 184 14.10 -14.76 19.39
C GLU A 184 12.89 -14.66 18.44
N ARG A 185 12.00 -13.68 18.66
CA ARG A 185 10.85 -13.43 17.76
C ARG A 185 11.31 -13.07 16.36
N LEU A 186 12.26 -12.14 16.23
CA LEU A 186 12.82 -11.73 14.94
C LEU A 186 13.41 -12.93 14.18
N LYS A 187 14.19 -13.78 14.85
CA LYS A 187 14.75 -14.99 14.25
C LYS A 187 13.67 -15.94 13.71
N LYS A 188 12.55 -16.10 14.42
CA LYS A 188 11.41 -16.91 13.96
C LYS A 188 10.72 -16.28 12.74
N MET A 189 10.57 -14.96 12.73
CA MET A 189 9.88 -14.20 11.68
C MET A 189 10.71 -14.01 10.40
N ALA A 190 12.04 -14.19 10.47
CA ALA A 190 12.98 -14.01 9.36
C ALA A 190 12.86 -15.10 8.27
N THR A 191 12.07 -16.15 8.51
CA THR A 191 11.85 -17.22 7.54
C THR A 191 10.93 -16.76 6.40
N ASN A 192 11.25 -17.21 5.18
CA ASN A 192 10.43 -17.00 3.97
C ASN A 192 10.12 -15.53 3.64
N CYS A 193 11.09 -14.64 3.81
CA CYS A 193 10.94 -13.23 3.41
C CYS A 193 11.19 -13.05 1.91
N ILE A 194 10.29 -12.34 1.23
CA ILE A 194 10.40 -11.93 -0.16
C ILE A 194 10.57 -10.41 -0.19
N SER A 195 11.64 -9.93 -0.83
CA SER A 195 11.95 -8.50 -1.01
C SER A 195 11.39 -7.92 -2.31
N LEU A 196 11.09 -8.76 -3.30
CA LEU A 196 10.65 -8.36 -4.63
C LEU A 196 9.55 -9.29 -5.16
N LEU A 197 8.49 -8.72 -5.71
CA LEU A 197 7.49 -9.44 -6.51
C LEU A 197 7.81 -9.21 -7.98
N GLU A 198 8.42 -10.20 -8.62
CA GLU A 198 8.79 -10.15 -10.04
C GLU A 198 7.53 -10.02 -10.93
N ASP A 199 7.65 -9.27 -12.02
CA ASP A 199 6.57 -9.12 -12.98
C ASP A 199 6.38 -10.40 -13.80
N GLU A 200 5.12 -10.77 -14.02
CA GLU A 200 4.70 -11.86 -14.89
C GLU A 200 3.93 -11.25 -16.08
N TYR A 201 4.34 -11.56 -17.33
CA TYR A 201 3.81 -10.95 -18.57
C TYR A 201 3.06 -11.95 -19.47
#